data_AF-A0A5C1AE09-F1
#
_entry.id   AF-A0A5C1AE09-F1
#
_cell.length_a   1.000
_cell.length_b   1.000
_cell.length_c   1.000
_cell.angle_alpha   90.00
_cell.angle_beta   90.00
_cell.angle_gamma   90.00
#
_symmetry.space_group_name_H-M   'P 1'
#
loop_
_entity.id
_entity.type
_entity.pdbx_description
1 polymer ?
#
loop_
_entity_poly.entity_id
_entity_poly.type
_entity_poly.pdbx_seq_one_letter_code
_entity_poly.pdbx_strand_id
1 'polypeptide(L)'
;MVSYPRASSWFGVLTGLVGAAIIFFEIALWGRKRRRGQRWGPTKLWLWWHIVLGWAVLPVIVVHSGFAWGGMVSATTMILFLLVIASGIYGLLLQQWIPQRLLELIPDETVATQIDYAIEKHRTEARLIVEELVPRDPNDPSPVWMRAIVTGVPALRLQEFRENTLDPYLNFGRKMKSPLNSRQESSVLFNRLRAELPENAHVSLAKLERLADLRRQWDDHARLHAFLHGWLLFHAPISVAMAIFMVFHAIKALKYW
;
A
#
# COMPACT_ATOMS: atom_id res chain seq x y z
N MET A 1 5.30 13.61 -50.25
CA MET A 1 5.70 14.34 -49.03
C MET A 1 4.55 14.25 -48.05
N VAL A 2 4.75 13.64 -46.89
CA VAL A 2 3.70 13.56 -45.85
C VAL A 2 3.63 14.91 -45.17
N SER A 3 2.56 15.66 -45.41
CA SER A 3 2.31 16.95 -44.78
C SER A 3 1.80 16.73 -43.37
N TYR A 4 2.65 16.88 -42.36
CA TYR A 4 2.22 16.80 -40.96
C TYR A 4 1.28 17.97 -40.61
N PRO A 5 0.23 17.75 -39.80
CA PRO A 5 -0.65 18.83 -39.36
C PRO A 5 0.17 19.87 -38.59
N ARG A 6 0.07 21.14 -38.98
CA ARG A 6 0.63 22.23 -38.18
C ARG A 6 -0.19 22.38 -36.90
N ALA A 7 0.47 22.63 -35.77
CA ALA A 7 -0.20 22.83 -34.48
C ALA A 7 -1.25 23.97 -34.51
N SER A 8 -1.07 24.98 -35.38
CA SER A 8 -2.01 26.11 -35.57
C SER A 8 -3.19 25.84 -36.50
N SER A 9 -3.31 24.62 -37.04
CA SER A 9 -4.46 24.22 -37.86
C SER A 9 -5.73 24.06 -37.01
N TRP A 10 -6.91 24.19 -37.62
CA TRP A 10 -8.20 23.88 -36.98
C TRP A 10 -8.19 22.51 -36.28
N PHE A 11 -7.55 21.52 -36.91
CA PHE A 11 -7.37 20.19 -36.35
C PHE A 11 -6.46 20.18 -35.11
N GLY A 12 -5.37 20.94 -35.12
CA GLY A 12 -4.51 21.15 -33.94
C GLY A 12 -5.28 21.78 -32.77
N VAL A 13 -6.10 22.79 -33.03
CA VAL A 13 -6.92 23.43 -31.98
C VAL A 13 -7.95 22.47 -31.39
N LEU A 14 -8.68 21.72 -32.23
CA LEU A 14 -9.67 20.75 -31.76
C LEU A 14 -9.04 19.66 -30.88
N THR A 15 -7.95 19.06 -31.34
CA THR A 15 -7.22 18.04 -30.57
C THR A 15 -6.65 18.60 -29.26
N GLY A 16 -6.22 19.86 -29.25
CA GLY A 16 -5.81 20.56 -28.03
C GLY A 16 -6.94 20.75 -27.01
N LEU A 17 -8.14 21.15 -27.48
CA LEU A 17 -9.32 21.27 -26.62
C LEU A 17 -9.76 19.92 -26.05
N VAL A 18 -9.76 18.87 -26.86
CA VAL A 18 -10.07 17.50 -26.42
C VAL A 18 -9.05 17.03 -25.39
N GLY A 19 -7.76 17.22 -25.65
CA GLY A 19 -6.69 16.88 -24.72
C GLY A 19 -6.80 17.62 -23.39
N ALA A 20 -7.07 18.92 -23.42
CA ALA A 20 -7.28 19.73 -22.22
C ALA A 20 -8.51 19.26 -21.42
N ALA A 21 -9.62 18.96 -22.08
CA ALA A 21 -10.83 18.44 -21.42
C ALA A 21 -10.56 17.12 -20.70
N ILE A 22 -9.81 16.20 -21.33
CA ILE A 22 -9.39 14.95 -20.69
C ILE A 22 -8.49 15.24 -19.48
N ILE A 23 -7.46 16.07 -19.62
CA ILE A 23 -6.55 16.40 -18.51
C ILE A 23 -7.29 17.03 -17.32
N PHE A 24 -8.26 17.91 -17.57
CA PHE A 24 -9.10 18.45 -16.49
C PHE A 24 -9.96 17.39 -15.81
N PHE A 25 -10.50 16.43 -16.58
CA PHE A 25 -11.19 15.27 -16.01
C PHE A 25 -10.25 14.44 -15.12
N GLU A 26 -9.02 14.18 -15.57
CA GLU A 26 -8.01 13.42 -14.80
C GLU A 26 -7.71 14.07 -13.44
N ILE A 27 -7.68 15.40 -13.38
CA ILE A 27 -7.41 16.16 -12.15
C ILE A 27 -8.65 16.24 -11.25
N ALA A 28 -9.85 16.22 -11.83
CA ALA A 28 -11.11 16.30 -11.09
C ALA A 28 -11.30 15.15 -10.09
N LEU A 29 -10.61 14.02 -10.30
CA LEU A 29 -10.55 12.90 -9.35
C LEU A 29 -10.05 13.30 -7.96
N TRP A 30 -9.11 14.25 -7.89
CA TRP A 30 -8.63 14.80 -6.61
C TRP A 30 -9.73 15.59 -5.90
N GLY A 31 -10.50 16.38 -6.65
CA GLY A 31 -11.64 17.15 -6.14
C GLY A 31 -12.78 16.26 -5.59
N ARG A 32 -13.01 15.09 -6.19
CA ARG A 32 -13.97 14.09 -5.71
C ARG A 32 -13.64 13.62 -4.29
N LYS A 33 -12.35 13.36 -4.01
CA LYS A 33 -11.89 12.89 -2.68
C LYS A 33 -12.15 13.92 -1.58
N ARG A 34 -12.23 15.21 -1.92
CA ARG A 34 -12.57 16.32 -1.01
C ARG A 34 -14.07 16.47 -0.75
N ARG A 35 -14.95 15.87 -1.58
CA ARG A 35 -16.43 15.92 -1.45
C ARG A 35 -17.03 14.53 -1.30
N ARG A 36 -16.59 13.79 -0.27
CA ARG A 36 -17.02 12.41 0.04
C ARG A 36 -18.51 12.23 0.37
N GLY A 37 -19.26 13.31 0.63
CA GLY A 37 -20.70 13.27 0.89
C GLY A 37 -21.59 13.11 -0.35
N GLN A 38 -21.03 13.19 -1.56
CA GLN A 38 -21.81 13.25 -2.80
C GLN A 38 -21.63 11.97 -3.63
N ARG A 39 -22.73 11.27 -3.95
CA ARG A 39 -22.74 9.95 -4.60
C ARG A 39 -22.47 10.02 -6.12
N TRP A 40 -21.27 10.42 -6.53
CA TRP A 40 -20.91 10.58 -7.95
C TRP A 40 -20.53 9.24 -8.63
N GLY A 41 -21.14 8.13 -8.22
CA GLY A 41 -20.86 6.78 -8.75
C GLY A 41 -19.69 6.03 -8.06
N PRO A 42 -19.48 4.75 -8.43
CA PRO A 42 -18.54 3.87 -7.76
C PRO A 42 -17.07 4.29 -8.01
N THR A 43 -16.23 4.24 -6.98
CA THR A 43 -14.79 4.59 -7.05
C THR A 43 -14.04 3.81 -8.12
N LYS A 44 -14.39 2.52 -8.29
CA LYS A 44 -13.78 1.63 -9.27
C LYS A 44 -13.98 2.12 -10.71
N LEU A 45 -15.15 2.69 -11.02
CA LEU A 45 -15.45 3.20 -12.35
C LEU A 45 -14.64 4.47 -12.66
N TRP A 46 -14.47 5.35 -11.68
CA TRP A 46 -13.64 6.55 -11.84
C TRP A 46 -12.17 6.21 -12.06
N LEU A 47 -11.62 5.27 -11.29
CA LEU A 47 -10.25 4.81 -11.48
C LEU A 47 -10.07 4.14 -12.85
N TRP A 48 -11.07 3.40 -13.33
CA TRP A 48 -11.04 2.83 -14.67
C TRP A 48 -10.98 3.93 -15.74
N TRP A 49 -11.86 4.93 -15.67
CA TRP A 49 -11.85 6.06 -16.61
C TRP A 49 -10.53 6.82 -16.56
N HIS A 50 -9.97 7.07 -15.37
CA HIS A 50 -8.67 7.71 -15.19
C HIS A 50 -7.55 7.02 -15.97
N ILE A 51 -7.49 5.69 -15.84
CA ILE A 51 -6.48 4.90 -16.53
C ILE A 51 -6.73 4.96 -18.04
N VAL A 52 -7.95 4.66 -18.48
CA VAL A 52 -8.27 4.59 -19.92
C VAL A 52 -8.06 5.93 -20.62
N LEU A 53 -8.56 7.02 -20.04
CA LEU A 53 -8.44 8.36 -20.61
C LEU A 53 -7.00 8.89 -20.49
N GLY A 54 -6.29 8.58 -19.40
CA GLY A 54 -4.86 8.87 -19.25
C GLY A 54 -4.00 8.24 -20.35
N TRP A 55 -4.29 7.00 -20.77
CA TRP A 55 -3.63 6.38 -21.92
C TRP A 55 -4.07 6.99 -23.25
N ALA A 56 -5.37 7.29 -23.41
CA ALA A 56 -5.93 7.85 -24.63
C ALA A 56 -5.44 9.28 -24.92
N VAL A 57 -5.12 10.07 -23.90
CA VAL A 57 -4.68 11.46 -24.08
C VAL A 57 -3.26 11.58 -24.63
N LEU A 58 -2.39 10.59 -24.41
CA LEU A 58 -1.03 10.57 -24.95
C LEU A 58 -0.98 10.75 -26.48
N PRO A 59 -1.62 9.90 -27.31
CA PRO A 59 -1.61 10.09 -28.76
C PRO A 59 -2.31 11.39 -29.19
N VAL A 60 -3.36 11.83 -28.49
CA VAL A 60 -4.05 13.10 -28.78
C VAL A 60 -3.10 14.29 -28.64
N ILE A 61 -2.33 14.35 -27.55
CA ILE A 61 -1.39 15.44 -27.28
C ILE A 61 -0.18 15.40 -28.23
N VAL A 62 0.30 14.21 -28.59
CA VAL A 62 1.38 14.05 -29.59
C VAL A 62 0.92 14.56 -30.97
N VAL A 63 -0.31 14.26 -31.37
CA VAL A 63 -0.88 14.77 -32.62
C VAL A 63 -1.10 16.28 -32.56
N HIS A 64 -1.61 16.80 -31.43
CA HIS A 64 -1.79 18.23 -31.19
C HIS A 64 -0.49 19.02 -31.34
N SER A 65 0.63 18.47 -30.85
CA SER A 65 1.94 19.13 -30.96
C SER A 65 2.50 19.15 -32.37
N GLY A 66 1.85 18.48 -33.33
CA GLY A 66 2.36 18.31 -34.69
C GLY A 66 3.71 17.58 -34.72
N PHE A 67 3.96 16.72 -33.72
CA PHE A 67 5.24 16.03 -33.51
C PHE A 67 6.44 16.96 -33.26
N ALA A 68 6.19 18.19 -32.80
CA ALA A 68 7.22 19.17 -32.47
C ALA A 68 7.18 19.58 -31.00
N TRP A 69 8.31 20.03 -30.47
CA TRP A 69 8.42 20.48 -29.08
C TRP A 69 7.94 21.92 -28.87
N GLY A 70 7.88 22.73 -29.94
CA GLY A 70 7.47 24.13 -29.87
C GLY A 70 8.45 25.01 -29.08
N GLY A 71 7.94 26.09 -28.48
CA GLY A 71 8.74 26.97 -27.63
C GLY A 71 8.90 26.43 -26.20
N MET A 72 9.68 27.14 -25.37
CA MET A 72 10.02 26.72 -24.00
C MET A 72 8.80 26.27 -23.16
N VAL A 73 7.71 27.04 -23.17
CA VAL A 73 6.48 26.70 -22.41
C VAL A 73 5.86 25.38 -22.91
N SER A 74 5.78 25.19 -24.23
CA SER A 74 5.24 23.96 -24.84
C SER A 74 6.12 22.75 -24.52
N ALA A 75 7.44 22.90 -24.62
CA ALA A 75 8.38 21.85 -24.30
C ALA A 75 8.31 21.44 -22.82
N THR A 76 8.27 22.41 -21.90
CA THR A 76 8.10 22.14 -20.46
C THR A 76 6.77 21.46 -20.18
N THR A 77 5.68 21.89 -20.82
CA THR A 77 4.36 21.26 -20.68
C THR A 77 4.41 19.80 -21.14
N MET A 78 5.04 19.52 -22.28
CA MET A 78 5.22 18.16 -22.81
C MET A 78 6.06 17.30 -21.87
N ILE A 79 7.17 17.81 -21.34
CA ILE A 79 8.01 17.07 -20.38
C ILE A 79 7.22 16.73 -19.12
N LEU A 80 6.51 17.70 -18.53
CA LEU A 80 5.69 17.47 -17.35
C LEU A 80 4.59 16.45 -17.65
N PHE A 81 3.93 16.55 -18.80
CA PHE A 81 2.93 15.57 -19.25
C PHE A 81 3.50 14.15 -19.36
N LEU A 82 4.65 13.98 -20.01
CA LEU A 82 5.31 12.67 -20.12
C LEU A 82 5.73 12.13 -18.74
N LEU A 83 6.19 12.98 -17.82
CA LEU A 83 6.50 12.58 -16.45
C LEU A 83 5.25 12.13 -15.69
N VAL A 84 4.11 12.81 -15.86
CA VAL A 84 2.82 12.38 -15.28
C VAL A 84 2.42 11.01 -15.83
N ILE A 85 2.51 10.79 -17.14
CA ILE A 85 2.19 9.49 -17.76
C ILE A 85 3.12 8.39 -17.22
N ALA A 86 4.44 8.60 -17.24
CA ALA A 86 5.41 7.63 -16.73
C ALA A 86 5.17 7.32 -15.24
N SER A 87 4.91 8.34 -14.44
CA SER A 87 4.55 8.19 -13.02
C SER A 87 3.22 7.44 -12.84
N GLY A 88 2.22 7.67 -13.68
CA GLY A 88 0.95 6.96 -13.67
C GLY A 88 1.10 5.48 -14.01
N ILE A 89 1.92 5.15 -15.01
CA ILE A 89 2.30 3.77 -15.34
C ILE A 89 2.99 3.10 -14.16
N TYR A 90 3.94 3.78 -13.51
CA TYR A 90 4.57 3.26 -12.30
C TYR A 90 3.56 3.00 -11.18
N GLY A 91 2.59 3.90 -10.97
CA GLY A 91 1.49 3.69 -10.03
C GLY A 91 0.65 2.45 -10.37
N LEU A 92 0.37 2.21 -11.65
CA LEU A 92 -0.34 1.01 -12.11
C LEU A 92 0.47 -0.27 -11.85
N LEU A 93 1.78 -0.26 -12.13
CA LEU A 93 2.66 -1.39 -11.86
C LEU A 93 2.71 -1.72 -10.36
N LEU A 94 2.81 -0.69 -9.51
CA LEU A 94 2.73 -0.86 -8.06
C LEU A 94 1.42 -1.54 -7.66
N GLN A 95 0.29 -1.12 -8.22
CA GLN A 95 -1.02 -1.72 -7.92
C GLN A 95 -1.18 -3.15 -8.45
N GLN A 96 -0.58 -3.50 -9.59
CA GLN A 96 -0.63 -4.85 -10.16
C GLN A 96 0.27 -5.85 -9.43
N TRP A 97 1.42 -5.39 -8.93
CA TRP A 97 2.32 -6.22 -8.13
C TRP A 97 1.86 -6.40 -6.69
N ILE A 98 0.88 -5.60 -6.24
CA ILE A 98 0.24 -5.77 -4.93
C ILE A 98 -0.80 -6.90 -5.00
N PRO A 99 -0.64 -7.99 -4.24
CA PRO A 99 -1.66 -9.03 -4.17
C PRO A 99 -2.94 -8.46 -3.52
N GLN A 100 -4.03 -8.42 -4.27
CA GLN A 100 -5.36 -7.94 -3.85
C GLN A 100 -5.94 -8.69 -2.63
N ARG A 101 -5.38 -9.86 -2.30
CA ARG A 101 -5.77 -10.71 -1.15
C ARG A 101 -5.57 -10.04 0.21
N LEU A 102 -4.82 -8.94 0.25
CA LEU A 102 -4.47 -8.21 1.47
C LEU A 102 -5.44 -7.00 1.71
N LEU A 103 -6.05 -6.44 0.65
CA LEU A 103 -6.91 -5.25 0.70
C LEU A 103 -8.38 -5.50 1.09
N GLU A 104 -8.83 -6.75 1.17
CA GLU A 104 -10.22 -7.09 1.52
C GLU A 104 -10.52 -7.10 3.02
N LEU A 105 -9.51 -7.07 3.89
CA LEU A 105 -9.68 -7.37 5.32
C LEU A 105 -9.64 -6.16 6.26
N ILE A 106 -9.26 -4.95 5.82
CA ILE A 106 -9.10 -3.81 6.74
C ILE A 106 -9.48 -2.47 6.08
N PRO A 107 -10.56 -1.79 6.51
CA PRO A 107 -10.99 -0.49 5.95
C PRO A 107 -10.07 0.68 6.37
N ASP A 108 -9.53 1.37 5.38
CA ASP A 108 -8.45 2.40 5.40
C ASP A 108 -8.50 3.51 6.48
N GLU A 109 -9.65 3.85 7.07
CA GLU A 109 -9.76 5.04 7.95
C GLU A 109 -9.74 4.75 9.45
N THR A 110 -9.78 3.47 9.82
CA THR A 110 -9.67 3.04 11.23
C THR A 110 -8.37 2.31 11.55
N VAL A 111 -7.51 2.10 10.54
CA VAL A 111 -6.37 1.17 10.60
C VAL A 111 -5.25 1.65 11.51
N ALA A 112 -4.83 2.91 11.46
CA ALA A 112 -3.70 3.37 12.28
C ALA A 112 -4.00 3.26 13.79
N THR A 113 -5.18 3.71 14.21
CA THR A 113 -5.64 3.60 15.61
C THR A 113 -5.98 2.16 16.00
N GLN A 114 -6.48 1.35 15.06
CA GLN A 114 -6.71 -0.08 15.31
C GLN A 114 -5.41 -0.88 15.36
N ILE A 115 -4.32 -0.45 14.71
CA ILE A 115 -3.03 -1.17 14.72
C ILE A 115 -2.48 -1.22 16.14
N ASP A 116 -2.40 -0.10 16.84
CA ASP A 116 -1.85 -0.07 18.20
C ASP A 116 -2.70 -0.91 19.17
N TYR A 117 -4.03 -0.77 19.07
CA TYR A 117 -4.97 -1.59 19.84
C TYR A 117 -4.85 -3.08 19.50
N ALA A 118 -4.72 -3.42 18.22
CA ALA A 118 -4.62 -4.80 17.79
C ALA A 118 -3.27 -5.41 18.18
N ILE A 119 -2.16 -4.67 18.10
CA ILE A 119 -0.85 -5.09 18.63
C ILE A 119 -0.96 -5.44 20.11
N GLU A 120 -1.54 -4.54 20.91
CA GLU A 120 -1.67 -4.77 22.36
C GLU A 120 -2.57 -5.97 22.66
N LYS A 121 -3.66 -6.14 21.90
CA LYS A 121 -4.53 -7.32 21.98
C LYS A 121 -3.77 -8.61 21.64
N HIS A 122 -2.98 -8.63 20.56
CA HIS A 122 -2.24 -9.83 20.14
C HIS A 122 -1.15 -10.19 21.16
N ARG A 123 -0.50 -9.20 21.78
CA ARG A 123 0.45 -9.43 22.87
C ARG A 123 -0.22 -9.98 24.12
N THR A 124 -1.36 -9.43 24.49
CA THR A 124 -2.16 -9.93 25.62
C THR A 124 -2.58 -11.38 25.37
N GLU A 125 -3.03 -11.69 24.14
CA GLU A 125 -3.40 -13.05 23.75
C GLU A 125 -2.20 -14.00 23.78
N ALA A 126 -1.04 -13.60 23.24
CA ALA A 126 0.19 -14.39 23.31
C ALA A 126 0.62 -14.66 24.76
N ARG A 127 0.52 -13.65 25.62
CA ARG A 127 0.81 -13.76 27.04
C ARG A 127 -0.12 -14.77 27.73
N LEU A 128 -1.43 -14.67 27.51
CA LEU A 128 -2.43 -15.56 28.09
C LEU A 128 -2.23 -17.01 27.63
N ILE A 129 -1.92 -17.23 26.34
CA ILE A 129 -1.65 -18.57 25.81
C ILE A 129 -0.45 -19.21 26.51
N VAL A 130 0.63 -18.45 26.72
CA VAL A 130 1.83 -18.97 27.41
C VAL A 130 1.57 -19.17 28.91
N GLU A 131 0.83 -18.26 29.55
CA GLU A 131 0.42 -18.40 30.96
C GLU A 131 -0.52 -19.58 31.20
N GLU A 132 -1.34 -19.97 30.22
CA GLU A 132 -2.17 -21.17 30.27
C GLU A 132 -1.33 -22.45 30.13
N LEU A 133 -0.24 -22.40 29.35
CA LEU A 133 0.64 -23.55 29.12
C LEU A 133 1.66 -23.79 30.24
N VAL A 134 2.11 -22.75 30.91
CA VAL A 134 3.24 -22.75 31.85
C VAL A 134 2.76 -22.43 33.27
N PRO A 135 3.24 -23.09 34.34
CA PRO A 135 2.67 -22.87 35.67
C PRO A 135 2.98 -21.48 36.16
N ARG A 136 1.97 -20.84 36.75
CA ARG A 136 2.10 -19.52 37.39
C ARG A 136 2.91 -19.58 38.69
N ASP A 137 2.88 -20.73 39.37
CA ASP A 137 3.63 -21.05 40.58
C ASP A 137 4.09 -22.53 40.51
N PRO A 138 5.41 -22.82 40.61
CA PRO A 138 5.92 -24.19 40.70
C PRO A 138 5.32 -25.02 41.86
N ASN A 139 4.80 -24.36 42.90
CA ASN A 139 4.18 -24.98 44.09
C ASN A 139 2.65 -24.88 44.10
N ASP A 140 2.03 -24.63 42.94
CA ASP A 140 0.56 -24.51 42.83
C ASP A 140 -0.15 -25.78 43.35
N PRO A 141 -0.99 -25.68 44.41
CA PRO A 141 -1.69 -26.81 44.99
C PRO A 141 -2.85 -27.33 44.12
N SER A 142 -3.09 -26.73 42.95
CA SER A 142 -4.14 -27.12 42.02
C SER A 142 -3.99 -28.59 41.53
N PRO A 143 -5.13 -29.27 41.23
CA PRO A 143 -5.15 -30.65 40.71
C PRO A 143 -4.31 -30.83 39.45
N VAL A 144 -3.75 -32.02 39.20
CA VAL A 144 -2.86 -32.32 38.05
C VAL A 144 -3.48 -32.00 36.68
N TRP A 145 -4.79 -32.21 36.52
CA TRP A 145 -5.52 -31.85 35.30
C TRP A 145 -5.76 -30.32 35.15
N MET A 146 -5.49 -29.56 36.21
CA MET A 146 -5.43 -28.10 36.27
C MET A 146 -3.98 -27.57 36.27
N ARG A 147 -2.97 -28.45 36.37
CA ARG A 147 -1.55 -28.06 36.34
C ARG A 147 -1.14 -27.72 34.92
N ALA A 148 -0.10 -26.89 34.84
CA ALA A 148 0.49 -26.49 33.59
C ALA A 148 0.82 -27.67 32.66
N ILE A 149 0.49 -27.47 31.38
CA ILE A 149 0.68 -28.43 30.31
C ILE A 149 2.17 -28.67 30.04
N VAL A 150 3.02 -27.66 30.26
CA VAL A 150 4.46 -27.68 30.02
C VAL A 150 5.18 -27.36 31.31
N THR A 151 6.15 -28.19 31.71
CA THR A 151 6.95 -27.99 32.94
C THR A 151 8.45 -28.14 32.66
N GLY A 152 9.29 -27.62 33.57
CA GLY A 152 10.75 -27.75 33.50
C GLY A 152 11.41 -26.88 32.42
N VAL A 153 12.49 -27.38 31.83
CA VAL A 153 13.30 -26.65 30.83
C VAL A 153 12.50 -26.22 29.57
N PRO A 154 11.59 -27.05 29.01
CA PRO A 154 10.75 -26.62 27.89
C PRO A 154 9.84 -25.43 28.22
N ALA A 155 9.34 -25.33 29.47
CA ALA A 155 8.52 -24.20 29.91
C ALA A 155 9.33 -22.90 29.98
N LEU A 156 10.56 -22.95 30.52
CA LEU A 156 11.47 -21.80 30.55
C LEU A 156 11.81 -21.31 29.14
N ARG A 157 12.11 -22.23 28.21
CA ARG A 157 12.39 -21.87 26.81
C ARG A 157 11.19 -21.26 26.10
N LEU A 158 9.97 -21.71 26.38
CA LEU A 158 8.76 -21.10 25.83
C LEU A 158 8.53 -19.67 26.36
N GLN A 159 8.76 -19.45 27.66
CA GLN A 159 8.72 -18.10 28.25
C GLN A 159 9.80 -17.19 27.65
N GLU A 160 11.03 -17.69 27.54
CA GLU A 160 12.16 -16.95 26.94
C GLU A 160 11.88 -16.60 25.47
N PHE A 161 11.34 -17.55 24.69
CA PHE A 161 10.91 -17.29 23.32
C PHE A 161 9.85 -16.19 23.27
N ARG A 162 8.84 -16.24 24.14
CA ARG A 162 7.80 -15.20 24.21
C ARG A 162 8.42 -13.83 24.46
N GLU A 163 9.21 -13.71 25.52
CA GLU A 163 9.71 -12.44 26.03
C GLU A 163 10.79 -11.83 25.15
N ASN A 164 11.69 -12.65 24.61
CA ASN A 164 12.85 -12.18 23.84
C ASN A 164 12.62 -12.18 22.33
N THR A 165 11.65 -12.94 21.82
CA THR A 165 11.41 -13.05 20.37
C THR A 165 10.02 -12.63 19.96
N LEU A 166 8.96 -13.19 20.56
CA LEU A 166 7.59 -12.97 20.10
C LEU A 166 7.06 -11.59 20.49
N ASP A 167 7.07 -11.22 21.77
CA ASP A 167 6.56 -9.93 22.23
C ASP A 167 7.29 -8.73 21.60
N PRO A 168 8.64 -8.75 21.49
CA PRO A 168 9.34 -7.65 20.87
C PRO A 168 9.03 -7.59 19.35
N TYR A 169 8.91 -8.74 18.67
CA TYR A 169 8.45 -8.79 17.28
C TYR A 169 7.01 -8.30 17.11
N LEU A 170 6.09 -8.68 18.00
CA LEU A 170 4.70 -8.22 17.98
C LEU A 170 4.57 -6.73 18.25
N ASN A 171 5.56 -6.08 18.88
CA ASN A 171 5.57 -4.64 19.12
C ASN A 171 6.22 -3.88 17.93
N PHE A 172 7.46 -4.22 17.60
CA PHE A 172 8.26 -3.47 16.63
C PHE A 172 8.17 -4.01 15.19
N GLY A 173 7.67 -5.24 15.02
CA GLY A 173 7.56 -5.94 13.74
C GLY A 173 8.90 -6.04 13.05
N ARG A 174 8.86 -5.82 11.73
CA ARG A 174 10.03 -5.92 10.85
C ARG A 174 11.12 -4.89 11.07
N LYS A 175 10.92 -3.87 11.91
CA LYS A 175 12.00 -2.97 12.36
C LYS A 175 13.00 -3.71 13.26
N MET A 176 12.55 -4.78 13.91
CA MET A 176 13.40 -5.68 14.67
C MET A 176 14.05 -6.72 13.77
N LYS A 177 15.30 -7.06 14.04
CA LYS A 177 15.91 -8.29 13.51
C LYS A 177 15.37 -9.48 14.29
N SER A 178 14.40 -10.18 13.71
CA SER A 178 13.79 -11.39 14.29
C SER A 178 13.66 -12.47 13.21
N PRO A 179 13.86 -13.76 13.56
CA PRO A 179 13.57 -14.86 12.64
C PRO A 179 12.09 -14.91 12.24
N LEU A 180 11.21 -14.27 13.02
CA LEU A 180 9.79 -14.16 12.70
C LEU A 180 9.51 -13.23 11.51
N ASN A 181 10.50 -12.52 10.97
CA ASN A 181 10.33 -11.72 9.75
C ASN A 181 10.19 -12.57 8.49
N SER A 182 10.75 -13.78 8.49
CA SER A 182 10.71 -14.70 7.36
C SER A 182 9.76 -15.86 7.67
N ARG A 183 8.87 -16.20 6.74
CA ARG A 183 8.00 -17.38 6.88
C ARG A 183 8.82 -18.66 7.07
N GLN A 184 9.93 -18.79 6.35
CA GLN A 184 10.79 -19.96 6.42
C GLN A 184 11.46 -20.08 7.79
N GLU A 185 12.13 -19.02 8.26
CA GLU A 185 12.81 -19.02 9.56
C GLU A 185 11.83 -19.15 10.72
N SER A 186 10.68 -18.50 10.63
CA SER A 186 9.58 -18.64 11.58
C SER A 186 9.11 -20.09 11.67
N SER A 187 8.88 -20.76 10.54
CA SER A 187 8.42 -22.15 10.53
C SER A 187 9.47 -23.09 11.13
N VAL A 188 10.76 -22.87 10.82
CA VAL A 188 11.87 -23.63 11.43
C VAL A 188 11.90 -23.43 12.95
N LEU A 189 11.73 -22.19 13.43
CA LEU A 189 11.71 -21.88 14.85
C LEU A 189 10.52 -22.54 15.57
N PHE A 190 9.31 -22.43 15.03
CA PHE A 190 8.12 -23.05 15.61
C PHE A 190 8.17 -24.58 15.56
N ASN A 191 8.74 -25.16 14.51
CA ASN A 191 8.96 -26.62 14.43
C ASN A 191 9.95 -27.10 15.50
N ARG A 192 10.99 -26.32 15.80
CA ARG A 192 11.92 -26.62 16.90
C ARG A 192 11.20 -26.59 18.25
N LEU A 193 10.40 -25.57 18.52
CA LEU A 193 9.59 -25.49 19.75
C LEU A 193 8.60 -26.67 19.84
N ARG A 194 7.96 -27.02 18.73
CA ARG A 194 7.01 -28.15 18.65
C ARG A 194 7.67 -29.49 18.99
N ALA A 195 8.92 -29.71 18.60
CA ALA A 195 9.68 -30.92 18.91
C ALA A 195 10.06 -31.04 20.39
N GLU A 196 10.12 -29.92 21.12
CA GLU A 196 10.48 -29.88 22.54
C GLU A 196 9.26 -29.89 23.48
N LEU A 197 8.07 -29.66 22.93
CA LEU A 197 6.83 -29.50 23.68
C LEU A 197 5.90 -30.72 23.53
N PRO A 198 5.11 -31.05 24.55
CA PRO A 198 4.15 -32.15 24.49
C PRO A 198 3.02 -31.86 23.48
N GLU A 199 2.41 -32.90 22.92
CA GLU A 199 1.42 -32.79 21.83
C GLU A 199 0.22 -31.90 22.18
N ASN A 200 -0.22 -31.91 23.44
CA ASN A 200 -1.30 -31.05 23.93
C ASN A 200 -0.96 -29.54 23.89
N ALA A 201 0.32 -29.17 23.91
CA ALA A 201 0.75 -27.77 23.75
C ALA A 201 0.78 -27.31 22.28
N HIS A 202 0.73 -28.23 21.31
CA HIS A 202 0.90 -27.91 19.89
C HIS A 202 -0.22 -27.03 19.35
N VAL A 203 -1.45 -27.18 19.86
CA VAL A 203 -2.61 -26.34 19.51
C VAL A 203 -2.37 -24.89 19.91
N SER A 204 -1.88 -24.67 21.13
CA SER A 204 -1.55 -23.34 21.65
C SER A 204 -0.34 -22.74 20.94
N LEU A 205 0.68 -23.55 20.63
CA LEU A 205 1.83 -23.12 19.83
C LEU A 205 1.40 -22.67 18.42
N ALA A 206 0.45 -23.38 17.78
CA ALA A 206 -0.10 -22.99 16.49
C ALA A 206 -0.84 -21.63 16.56
N LYS A 207 -1.47 -21.30 17.69
CA LYS A 207 -2.05 -19.96 17.91
C LYS A 207 -0.97 -18.89 17.96
N LEU A 208 0.15 -19.12 18.67
CA LEU A 208 1.29 -18.19 18.71
C LEU A 208 1.92 -17.99 17.32
N GLU A 209 2.07 -19.08 16.54
CA GLU A 209 2.55 -19.03 15.16
C GLU A 209 1.64 -18.17 14.28
N ARG A 210 0.31 -18.32 14.45
CA ARG A 210 -0.68 -17.49 13.75
C ARG A 210 -0.58 -16.00 14.12
N LEU A 211 -0.33 -15.65 15.38
CA LEU A 211 -0.13 -14.25 15.79
C LEU A 211 1.10 -13.64 15.10
N ALA A 212 2.20 -14.38 15.01
CA ALA A 212 3.39 -13.94 14.26
C ALA A 212 3.11 -13.79 12.76
N ASP A 213 2.33 -14.71 12.16
CA ASP A 213 1.90 -14.60 10.76
C ASP A 213 1.03 -13.37 10.48
N LEU A 214 0.08 -13.07 11.37
CA LEU A 214 -0.77 -11.89 11.26
C LEU A 214 0.08 -10.62 11.32
N ARG A 215 1.04 -10.56 12.25
CA ARG A 215 1.96 -9.42 12.34
C ARG A 215 2.81 -9.26 11.07
N ARG A 216 3.33 -10.35 10.49
CA ARG A 216 4.07 -10.31 9.21
C ARG A 216 3.21 -9.70 8.10
N GLN A 217 1.97 -10.17 7.96
CA GLN A 217 1.05 -9.66 6.94
C GLN A 217 0.77 -8.16 7.11
N TRP A 218 0.66 -7.68 8.35
CA TRP A 218 0.51 -6.25 8.63
C TRP A 218 1.77 -5.43 8.28
N ASP A 219 2.95 -5.94 8.59
CA ASP A 219 4.19 -5.26 8.22
C ASP A 219 4.33 -5.13 6.69
N ASP A 220 3.89 -6.16 5.95
CA ASP A 220 3.85 -6.12 4.49
C ASP A 220 2.79 -5.12 3.99
N HIS A 221 1.60 -5.06 4.60
CA HIS A 221 0.60 -4.02 4.31
C HIS A 221 1.13 -2.60 4.50
N ALA A 222 1.73 -2.34 5.65
CA ALA A 222 2.22 -1.00 6.00
C ALA A 222 3.24 -0.50 4.98
N ARG A 223 4.09 -1.40 4.46
CA ARG A 223 5.05 -1.09 3.39
C ARG A 223 4.36 -0.72 2.10
N LEU A 224 3.40 -1.52 1.65
CA LEU A 224 2.66 -1.25 0.42
C LEU A 224 1.90 0.08 0.50
N HIS A 225 1.23 0.31 1.62
CA HIS A 225 0.54 1.57 1.87
C HIS A 225 1.50 2.77 1.87
N ALA A 226 2.69 2.63 2.45
CA ALA A 226 3.74 3.63 2.42
C ALA A 226 4.27 3.90 1.00
N PHE A 227 4.47 2.86 0.18
CA PHE A 227 4.86 3.01 -1.23
C PHE A 227 3.78 3.74 -2.04
N LEU A 228 2.52 3.38 -1.87
CA LEU A 228 1.39 4.03 -2.56
C LEU A 228 1.23 5.50 -2.14
N HIS A 229 1.36 5.80 -0.84
CA HIS A 229 1.32 7.19 -0.34
C HIS A 229 2.52 8.00 -0.81
N GLY A 230 3.72 7.41 -0.79
CA GLY A 230 4.91 8.02 -1.34
C GLY A 230 4.74 8.34 -2.82
N TRP A 231 4.24 7.40 -3.62
CA TRP A 231 3.94 7.63 -5.03
C TRP A 231 2.94 8.77 -5.24
N LEU A 232 1.83 8.80 -4.50
CA LEU A 232 0.84 9.88 -4.58
C LEU A 232 1.46 11.26 -4.28
N LEU A 233 2.39 11.33 -3.32
CA LEU A 233 3.10 12.55 -2.95
C LEU A 233 3.96 13.10 -4.11
N PHE A 234 4.46 12.24 -5.01
CA PHE A 234 5.19 12.67 -6.20
C PHE A 234 4.28 12.90 -7.41
N HIS A 235 3.32 12.00 -7.66
CA HIS A 235 2.47 12.05 -8.84
C HIS A 235 1.54 13.27 -8.84
N ALA A 236 0.92 13.58 -7.70
CA ALA A 236 -0.05 14.66 -7.62
C ALA A 236 0.55 16.06 -7.84
N PRO A 237 1.69 16.46 -7.22
CA PRO A 237 2.30 17.77 -7.47
C PRO A 237 2.75 17.95 -8.92
N ILE A 238 3.32 16.91 -9.54
CA ILE A 238 3.72 16.98 -10.96
C ILE A 238 2.49 17.17 -11.85
N SER A 239 1.38 16.50 -11.55
CA SER A 239 0.11 16.66 -12.28
C SER A 239 -0.46 18.08 -12.16
N VAL A 240 -0.39 18.68 -10.98
CA VAL A 240 -0.80 20.08 -10.75
C VAL A 240 0.11 21.04 -11.52
N ALA A 241 1.42 20.86 -11.44
CA ALA A 241 2.37 21.67 -12.20
C ALA A 241 2.13 21.57 -13.70
N MET A 242 1.90 20.36 -14.22
CA MET A 242 1.57 20.12 -15.62
C MET A 242 0.33 20.91 -16.05
N ALA A 243 -0.75 20.88 -15.27
CA ALA A 243 -1.97 21.61 -15.58
C ALA A 243 -1.81 23.13 -15.55
N ILE A 244 -1.02 23.66 -14.60
CA ILE A 244 -0.69 25.09 -14.57
C ILE A 244 0.04 25.49 -15.85
N PHE A 245 1.05 24.71 -16.26
CA PHE A 245 1.79 24.95 -17.50
C PHE A 245 0.92 24.78 -18.75
N MET A 246 -0.01 23.83 -18.75
CA MET A 246 -1.00 23.65 -19.82
C MET A 246 -1.88 24.89 -19.98
N VAL A 247 -2.36 25.48 -18.89
CA VAL A 247 -3.15 26.73 -18.94
C VAL A 247 -2.31 27.88 -19.51
N PHE A 248 -1.04 28.03 -19.07
CA PHE A 248 -0.15 29.03 -19.65
C PHE A 248 0.14 28.80 -21.13
N HIS A 249 0.34 27.54 -21.53
CA HIS A 249 0.50 27.17 -22.93
C HIS A 249 -0.74 27.57 -23.75
N ALA A 250 -1.95 27.28 -23.26
CA ALA A 250 -3.19 27.63 -23.95
C ALA A 250 -3.38 29.16 -24.09
N ILE A 251 -3.14 29.93 -23.02
CA ILE A 251 -3.23 31.40 -23.06
C ILE A 251 -2.20 31.96 -24.05
N LYS A 252 -0.95 31.47 -24.01
CA LYS A 252 0.09 31.90 -24.94
C LYS A 252 -0.31 31.55 -26.38
N ALA A 253 -0.76 30.32 -26.62
CA ALA A 253 -1.18 29.89 -27.93
C ALA A 253 -2.27 30.82 -28.48
N LEU A 254 -3.32 31.11 -27.71
CA LEU A 254 -4.41 32.01 -28.12
C LEU A 254 -3.97 33.45 -28.36
N LYS A 255 -3.04 33.97 -27.55
CA LYS A 255 -2.55 35.36 -27.68
C LYS A 255 -1.67 35.56 -28.92
N TYR A 256 -0.92 34.54 -29.31
CA TYR A 256 0.03 34.60 -30.43
C TYR A 256 -0.43 33.75 -31.63
N TRP A 257 -1.71 33.38 -31.67
CA TRP A 257 -2.32 32.69 -32.81
C TRP A 257 -2.59 33.66 -33.95
#